data_AF-A0AAN8ZKI6-F1
#
_entry.id   AF-A0AAN8ZKI6-F1
#
_cell.length_a   1.000
_cell.length_b   1.000
_cell.length_c   1.000
_cell.angle_alpha   90.00
_cell.angle_beta   90.00
_cell.angle_gamma   90.00
#
_symmetry.space_group_name_H-M   'P 1'
#
loop_
_entity.id
_entity.type
_entity.pdbx_description
1 polymer ?
#
loop_
_entity_poly.entity_id
_entity_poly.type
_entity_poly.pdbx_seq_one_letter_code
_entity_poly.pdbx_strand_id
1 'polypeptide(L)'
;MHPEWFLCFFEGSTGRISDGRVIVYCSAEYAGLLPLILPFLQPYPKFIHGANFASGGAGVLTETNQGLVVDLQTQLKYFEEVQKLLITELGEAQAKALISEAVY
;
A
#
# COMPACT_ATOMS: atom_id res chain seq x y z
N MET A 1 6.73 -30.70 -0.71
CA MET A 1 7.22 -29.35 -1.02
C MET A 1 5.98 -28.47 -1.09
N HIS A 2 5.87 -27.46 -0.23
CA HIS A 2 4.63 -26.70 -0.03
C HIS A 2 4.53 -25.55 -1.05
N PRO A 3 3.57 -25.57 -1.99
CA PRO A 3 3.47 -24.60 -3.09
C PRO A 3 3.17 -23.16 -2.63
N GLU A 4 2.62 -23.00 -1.43
CA GLU A 4 2.32 -21.71 -0.80
C GLU A 4 3.56 -20.80 -0.62
N TRP A 5 4.77 -21.34 -0.53
CA TRP A 5 5.99 -20.52 -0.42
C TRP A 5 6.37 -19.82 -1.72
N PHE A 6 5.99 -20.37 -2.87
CA PHE A 6 6.35 -19.81 -4.18
C PHE A 6 5.49 -18.59 -4.58
N LEU A 7 4.33 -18.39 -3.95
CA LEU A 7 3.46 -17.23 -4.21
C LEU A 7 4.12 -15.89 -3.81
N CYS A 8 5.06 -15.93 -2.87
CA CYS A 8 5.69 -14.73 -2.31
C CYS A 8 6.98 -14.29 -3.02
N PHE A 9 7.34 -14.84 -4.18
CA PHE A 9 8.55 -14.41 -4.91
C PHE A 9 8.19 -13.58 -6.15
N PHE A 10 9.02 -12.57 -6.46
CA PHE A 10 8.95 -11.84 -7.73
C PHE A 10 10.00 -12.39 -8.69
N GLU A 11 9.73 -12.35 -10.00
CA GLU A 11 10.71 -12.71 -11.03
C GLU A 11 11.73 -11.58 -11.32
N GLY A 12 11.64 -10.42 -10.64
CA GLY A 12 12.53 -9.28 -10.86
C GLY A 12 12.52 -8.22 -9.74
N SER A 13 13.47 -7.27 -9.80
CA SER A 13 13.64 -6.24 -8.78
C SER A 13 12.49 -5.20 -8.81
N THR A 14 11.79 -5.03 -7.69
CA THR A 14 10.66 -4.09 -7.57
C THR A 14 10.97 -2.84 -6.74
N GLY A 15 12.22 -2.65 -6.32
CA GLY A 15 12.65 -1.56 -5.43
C GLY A 15 12.22 -1.73 -3.96
N ARG A 16 11.64 -2.88 -3.61
CA ARG A 16 11.25 -3.23 -2.24
C ARG A 16 12.45 -3.79 -1.46
N ILE A 17 12.44 -3.63 -0.14
CA ILE A 17 13.48 -4.14 0.77
C ILE A 17 13.24 -5.64 1.04
N SER A 18 13.23 -6.43 -0.03
CA SER A 18 13.14 -7.89 -0.03
C SER A 18 13.47 -8.42 -1.44
N ASP A 19 14.02 -9.63 -1.51
CA ASP A 19 14.17 -10.44 -2.73
C ASP A 19 12.85 -11.10 -3.17
N GLY A 20 11.78 -10.96 -2.38
CA GLY A 20 10.41 -11.38 -2.69
C GLY A 20 9.37 -10.29 -2.43
N ARG A 21 8.12 -10.71 -2.24
CA ARG A 21 6.98 -9.89 -1.82
C ARG A 21 7.11 -9.56 -0.35
N VAL A 22 6.98 -8.28 0.01
CA VAL A 22 6.85 -7.91 1.43
C VAL A 22 5.51 -8.41 1.97
N ILE A 23 5.44 -8.68 3.27
CA ILE A 23 4.35 -9.43 3.93
C ILE A 23 2.93 -8.95 3.59
N VAL A 24 2.73 -7.63 3.43
CA VAL A 24 1.43 -7.05 3.05
C VAL A 24 0.95 -7.52 1.67
N TYR A 25 1.85 -7.76 0.72
CA TYR A 25 1.47 -8.29 -0.60
C TYR A 25 1.12 -9.77 -0.56
N CYS A 26 1.87 -10.57 0.21
CA CYS A 26 1.52 -11.97 0.42
C CYS A 26 0.16 -12.11 1.09
N SER A 27 -0.14 -11.24 2.06
CA SER A 27 -1.43 -11.21 2.76
C SER A 27 -2.57 -10.82 1.82
N ALA A 28 -2.38 -9.79 0.99
CA ALA A 28 -3.37 -9.37 -0.01
C ALA A 28 -3.64 -10.48 -1.04
N GLU A 29 -2.60 -11.15 -1.52
CA GLU A 29 -2.74 -12.25 -2.47
C GLU A 29 -3.45 -13.47 -1.86
N TYR A 30 -3.13 -13.82 -0.61
CA TYR A 30 -3.84 -14.88 0.12
C TYR A 30 -5.32 -14.54 0.33
N ALA A 31 -5.63 -13.26 0.56
CA ALA A 31 -7.00 -12.77 0.66
C ALA A 31 -7.71 -12.63 -0.71
N GLY A 32 -7.06 -13.00 -1.82
CA GLY A 32 -7.62 -12.87 -3.17
C GLY A 32 -7.72 -11.42 -3.67
N LEU A 33 -7.03 -10.48 -3.02
CA LEU A 33 -7.02 -9.05 -3.35
C LEU A 33 -5.97 -8.80 -4.44
N LEU A 34 -6.39 -8.99 -5.69
CA LEU A 34 -5.63 -8.65 -6.90
C LEU A 34 -6.43 -7.64 -7.75
N PRO A 35 -5.78 -6.67 -8.42
CA PRO A 35 -4.32 -6.50 -8.58
C PRO A 35 -3.61 -6.03 -7.32
N LEU A 36 -2.28 -6.22 -7.27
CA LEU A 36 -1.43 -5.86 -6.14
C LEU A 36 -1.54 -4.36 -5.82
N ILE A 37 -1.56 -4.06 -4.51
CA ILE A 37 -1.56 -2.72 -3.94
C ILE A 37 -0.40 -1.89 -4.52
N LEU A 38 -0.68 -0.76 -5.17
CA LEU A 38 0.38 0.04 -5.79
C LEU A 38 1.05 0.99 -4.78
N PRO A 39 2.37 1.23 -4.87
CA PRO A 39 3.00 2.35 -4.17
C PRO A 39 2.30 3.66 -4.53
N PHE A 40 1.99 4.47 -3.52
CA PHE A 40 1.28 5.73 -3.71
C PHE A 40 1.98 6.68 -4.70
N LEU A 41 3.31 6.71 -4.70
CA LEU A 41 4.12 7.61 -5.54
C LEU A 41 4.37 7.10 -6.98
N GLN A 42 3.76 5.98 -7.39
CA GLN A 42 3.85 5.55 -8.79
C GLN A 42 3.00 6.45 -9.71
N PRO A 43 3.40 6.65 -10.99
CA PRO A 43 2.62 7.41 -11.95
C PRO A 43 1.32 6.67 -12.34
N TYR A 44 0.21 7.41 -12.45
CA TYR A 44 -1.14 6.94 -12.84
C TYR A 44 -1.77 5.81 -11.98
N PRO A 45 -1.75 5.89 -10.65
CA PRO A 45 -2.29 4.82 -9.81
C PRO A 45 -3.83 4.92 -9.72
N LYS A 46 -4.51 3.77 -9.85
CA LYS A 46 -5.91 3.62 -9.42
C LYS A 46 -5.91 2.97 -8.04
N PHE A 47 -6.43 3.68 -7.05
CA PHE A 47 -6.38 3.26 -5.65
C PHE A 47 -7.61 2.48 -5.18
N ILE A 48 -8.55 2.20 -6.09
CA ILE A 48 -9.77 1.43 -5.79
C ILE A 48 -9.47 0.02 -5.22
N HIS A 49 -8.27 -0.51 -5.47
CA HIS A 49 -7.82 -1.82 -4.98
C HIS A 49 -6.77 -1.71 -3.85
N GLY A 50 -6.51 -0.50 -3.35
CA GLY A 50 -5.55 -0.23 -2.28
C GLY A 50 -4.34 0.61 -2.71
N ALA A 51 -3.67 1.17 -1.72
CA ALA A 51 -2.45 1.97 -1.87
C ALA A 51 -1.44 1.62 -0.77
N ASN A 52 -0.14 1.63 -1.11
CA ASN A 52 0.95 1.44 -0.17
C ASN A 52 1.67 2.76 0.05
N PHE A 53 1.59 3.28 1.28
CA PHE A 53 2.20 4.55 1.70
C PHE A 53 3.55 4.37 2.39
N ALA A 54 3.97 3.13 2.66
CA ALA A 54 5.13 2.85 3.49
C ALA A 54 6.43 3.33 2.84
N SER A 55 7.27 3.99 3.64
CA SER A 55 8.66 4.31 3.30
C SER A 55 9.62 3.43 4.08
N GLY A 56 10.60 2.83 3.39
CA GLY A 56 11.65 2.04 4.04
C GLY A 56 12.40 2.87 5.07
N GLY A 57 12.56 2.35 6.29
CA GLY A 57 13.24 3.04 7.38
C GLY A 57 12.41 4.11 8.11
N ALA A 58 11.16 4.36 7.73
CA ALA A 58 10.28 5.23 8.49
C ALA A 58 9.86 4.56 9.81
N GLY A 59 9.71 5.37 10.86
CA GLY A 59 9.23 4.94 12.17
C GLY A 59 7.99 5.72 12.59
N VAL A 60 7.48 5.38 13.79
CA VAL A 60 6.31 6.06 14.39
C VAL A 60 6.64 7.50 14.78
N LEU A 61 7.87 7.74 15.24
CA LEU A 61 8.36 9.08 15.59
C LEU A 61 8.86 9.80 14.34
N THR A 62 8.47 11.07 14.15
CA THR A 62 8.85 11.90 13.00
C THR A 62 10.37 12.12 12.90
N GLU A 63 11.08 12.01 14.02
CA GLU A 63 12.53 12.12 14.11
C GLU A 63 13.26 10.90 13.53
N THR A 64 12.56 9.77 13.34
CA THR A 64 13.15 8.54 12.80
C THR A 64 13.64 8.79 11.38
N ASN A 65 14.96 8.77 11.17
CA ASN A 65 15.59 9.02 9.88
C ASN A 65 15.09 10.30 9.20
N GLN A 66 14.87 11.35 10.00
CA GLN A 66 14.31 12.61 9.54
C GLN A 66 15.03 13.15 8.29
N GLY A 67 14.25 13.54 7.29
CA GLY A 67 14.76 14.07 6.01
C GLY A 67 15.22 13.00 5.01
N LEU A 68 15.29 11.74 5.41
CA LEU A 68 15.66 10.61 4.53
C LEU A 68 14.45 9.72 4.17
N VAL A 69 13.34 9.87 4.88
CA VAL A 69 12.14 9.04 4.74
C VAL A 69 10.89 9.88 4.59
N VAL A 70 9.83 9.28 4.06
CA VAL A 70 8.47 9.81 4.23
C VAL A 70 8.02 9.41 5.64
N ASP A 71 7.98 10.37 6.55
CA ASP A 71 7.56 10.12 7.94
C ASP A 71 6.09 9.70 8.04
N LEU A 72 5.70 9.07 9.15
CA LEU A 72 4.35 8.55 9.35
C LEU A 72 3.26 9.63 9.22
N GLN A 73 3.51 10.86 9.68
CA GLN A 73 2.55 11.95 9.55
C GLN A 73 2.31 12.30 8.08
N THR A 74 3.36 12.30 7.26
CA THR A 74 3.25 12.49 5.81
C THR A 74 2.56 11.30 5.13
N GLN A 75 2.84 10.06 5.56
CA GLN A 75 2.13 8.87 5.05
C GLN A 75 0.61 8.92 5.32
N LEU A 76 0.20 9.43 6.49
CA LEU A 76 -1.22 9.62 6.82
C LEU A 76 -1.88 10.71 5.95
N LYS A 77 -1.14 11.77 5.59
CA LYS A 77 -1.65 12.78 4.64
C LYS A 77 -1.91 12.18 3.26
N TYR A 78 -1.03 11.29 2.78
CA TYR A 78 -1.26 10.58 1.53
C TYR A 78 -2.50 9.68 1.60
N PHE A 79 -2.74 9.05 2.75
CA PHE A 79 -3.98 8.31 2.96
C PHE A 79 -5.22 9.21 2.86
N GLU A 80 -5.22 10.39 3.50
CA GLU A 80 -6.31 11.37 3.38
C GLU A 80 -6.52 11.84 1.92
N GLU A 81 -5.44 12.01 1.15
CA GLU A 81 -5.51 12.34 -0.27
C GLU A 81 -6.20 11.22 -1.06
N VAL A 82 -5.84 9.95 -0.82
CA VAL A 82 -6.50 8.81 -1.45
C VAL A 82 -7.98 8.74 -1.09
N GLN A 83 -8.36 9.02 0.15
CA GLN A 83 -9.77 9.08 0.53
C GLN A 83 -10.55 10.12 -0.29
N LYS A 84 -9.98 11.32 -0.47
CA LYS A 84 -10.59 12.39 -1.28
C LYS A 84 -10.68 12.01 -2.76
N LEU A 85 -9.67 11.34 -3.29
CA LEU A 85 -9.68 10.83 -4.67
C LEU A 85 -10.79 9.78 -4.85
N LEU A 86 -10.91 8.82 -3.94
CA LEU A 86 -11.96 7.80 -3.99
C LEU A 86 -13.36 8.42 -3.93
N ILE A 87 -13.58 9.42 -3.08
CA ILE A 87 -14.85 10.17 -3.03
C ILE A 87 -15.13 10.86 -4.37
N THR A 88 -14.11 11.42 -5.00
CA THR A 88 -14.24 12.09 -6.30
C THR A 88 -14.57 11.10 -7.43
N GLU A 89 -13.95 9.91 -7.41
CA GLU A 89 -14.10 8.90 -8.46
C GLU A 89 -15.37 8.05 -8.33
N LEU A 90 -15.76 7.68 -7.11
CA LEU A 90 -16.86 6.74 -6.83
C LEU A 90 -18.10 7.42 -6.25
N GLY A 91 -17.97 8.66 -5.78
CA GLY A 91 -18.99 9.33 -4.98
C GLY A 91 -18.91 8.97 -3.50
N GLU A 92 -19.45 9.86 -2.66
CA GLU A 92 -19.29 9.80 -1.20
C GLU A 92 -19.78 8.49 -0.57
N ALA A 93 -20.96 8.00 -0.96
CA ALA A 93 -21.56 6.81 -0.38
C ALA A 93 -20.73 5.55 -0.67
N GLN A 94 -20.31 5.36 -1.93
CA GLN A 94 -19.52 4.20 -2.35
C GLN A 94 -18.10 4.26 -1.77
N ALA A 95 -17.47 5.43 -1.79
CA ALA A 95 -16.14 5.62 -1.22
C ALA A 95 -16.13 5.34 0.29
N LYS A 96 -17.14 5.82 1.03
CA LYS A 96 -17.25 5.56 2.47
C LYS A 96 -17.44 4.08 2.78
N ALA A 97 -18.27 3.37 2.01
CA ALA A 97 -18.44 1.93 2.15
C ALA A 97 -17.12 1.19 1.90
N LEU A 98 -16.44 1.49 0.79
CA LEU A 98 -15.14 0.91 0.44
C LEU A 98 -14.09 1.15 1.55
N ILE A 99 -13.98 2.37 2.07
CA ILE A 99 -13.05 2.72 3.14
C ILE A 99 -13.40 1.97 4.43
N SER A 100 -14.69 1.79 4.75
CA SER A 100 -15.11 1.09 5.97
C SER A 100 -14.84 -0.41 5.95
N GLU A 101 -14.74 -1.00 4.76
CA GLU A 101 -14.44 -2.42 4.56
C GLU A 101 -12.94 -2.68 4.34
N ALA A 102 -12.13 -1.63 4.22
CA ALA A 102 -10.70 -1.73 3.99
C ALA A 102 -9.95 -2.30 5.22
N VAL A 103 -8.85 -3.01 4.94
CA VAL A 103 -7.93 -3.56 5.94
C VAL A 103 -6.68 -2.69 5.98
N TYR A 104 -6.22 -2.32 7.19
CA TYR A 104 -5.07 -1.44 7.44
C TYR A 104 -3.93 -2.17 8.16
#